data_AF-A0A1Q5P5I1-F1
#
_entry.id   AF-A0A1Q5P5I1-F1
#
_cell.length_a   1.000
_cell.length_b   1.000
_cell.length_c   1.000
_cell.angle_alpha   90.00
_cell.angle_beta   90.00
_cell.angle_gamma   90.00
#
_symmetry.space_group_name_H-M   'P 1'
#
loop_
_entity.id
_entity.type
_entity.pdbx_description
1 polymer ?
#
loop_
_entity_poly.entity_id
_entity_poly.type
_entity_poly.pdbx_seq_one_letter_code
_entity_poly.pdbx_strand_id
1 'polypeptide(L)' 'MYKVPTEIYRFEYTGKKQVIGAKEFIGKCEKCGESIYCMDGFFCGIKESGKLFCFNCADEKK' A
#
# COMPACT_ATOMS: atom_id res chain seq x y z
N MET A 1 -0.94 2.97 -19.90
CA MET A 1 -0.36 2.58 -18.60
C MET A 1 -0.19 3.85 -17.77
N TYR A 2 -1.15 4.17 -16.90
CA TYR A 2 -1.12 5.42 -16.14
C TYR A 2 -0.10 5.29 -15.00
N LYS A 3 0.93 6.15 -14.98
CA LYS A 3 1.80 6.32 -13.81
C LYS A 3 0.95 6.92 -12.70
N VAL A 4 0.48 6.07 -11.78
CA VAL A 4 -0.16 6.55 -10.56
C VAL A 4 0.91 7.27 -9.72
N PRO A 5 0.68 8.53 -9.32
CA PRO A 5 1.62 9.20 -8.42
C PRO A 5 1.63 8.44 -7.10
N THR A 6 2.78 7.88 -6.74
CA THR A 6 3.01 7.16 -5.49
C THR A 6 3.07 8.11 -4.30
N GLU A 7 3.04 9.41 -4.50
CA GLU A 7 3.11 10.43 -3.46
C GLU A 7 1.75 11.09 -3.24
N ILE A 8 1.28 11.05 -2.00
CA ILE A 8 0.10 11.77 -1.52
C ILE A 8 0.56 13.14 -1.06
N TYR A 9 -0.07 14.18 -1.56
CA TYR A 9 0.30 15.56 -1.23
C TYR A 9 -0.85 16.29 -0.54
N ARG A 10 -0.50 17.13 0.43
CA ARG A 10 -1.41 18.12 1.02
C ARG A 10 -1.00 19.51 0.55
N PHE A 11 -1.99 20.33 0.25
CA PHE A 11 -1.80 21.73 -0.05
C PHE A 11 -1.94 22.53 1.25
N GLU A 12 -0.86 23.18 1.66
CA GLU A 12 -0.89 24.12 2.78
C GLU A 12 -1.44 25.48 2.34
N TYR A 13 -2.09 26.20 3.27
CA TYR A 13 -2.64 27.56 3.05
C TYR A 13 -1.59 28.59 2.61
N THR A 14 -0.29 28.28 2.78
CA THR A 14 0.85 29.08 2.32
C THR A 14 1.29 28.76 0.88
N GLY A 15 0.53 27.94 0.14
CA GLY A 15 0.82 27.60 -1.27
C GLY A 15 1.96 26.59 -1.46
N LYS A 16 2.38 25.90 -0.39
CA LYS A 16 3.42 24.86 -0.45
C LYS A 16 2.78 23.49 -0.61
N LYS A 17 3.35 22.66 -1.50
CA LYS A 17 2.96 21.26 -1.71
C LYS A 17 3.82 20.39 -0.80
N GLN A 18 3.24 19.81 0.24
CA GLN A 18 3.94 18.92 1.17
C GLN A 18 3.58 17.47 0.87
N VAL A 19 4.58 16.59 0.73
CA VAL A 19 4.38 15.13 0.68
C VAL A 19 3.94 14.70 2.07
N ILE A 20 2.76 14.09 2.17
CA ILE A 20 2.21 13.59 3.44
C ILE A 20 2.26 12.06 3.55
N GLY A 21 2.67 11.38 2.49
CA GLY A 21 2.99 9.97 2.53
C GLY A 21 3.12 9.37 1.15
N ALA A 22 3.82 8.24 1.05
CA ALA A 22 3.84 7.44 -0.17
C ALA A 22 2.77 6.33 -0.12
N LYS A 23 2.12 6.02 -1.23
CA LYS A 23 1.26 4.83 -1.40
C LYS A 23 1.58 4.18 -2.74
N GLU A 24 2.25 3.04 -2.67
CA GLU A 24 2.65 2.26 -3.84
C GLU A 24 1.85 0.96 -3.90
N PHE A 25 1.28 0.64 -5.06
CA PHE A 25 0.56 -0.61 -5.24
C PHE A 25 1.55 -1.76 -5.46
N ILE A 26 1.50 -2.78 -4.61
CA ILE A 26 2.37 -3.96 -4.71
C ILE A 26 1.69 -5.06 -5.54
N GLY A 27 0.40 -5.32 -5.25
CA GLY A 27 -0.32 -6.44 -5.83
C GLY A 27 -1.64 -6.70 -5.13
N LYS A 28 -2.25 -7.86 -5.38
CA LYS A 28 -3.49 -8.29 -4.73
C LYS A 28 -3.25 -9.50 -3.84
N CYS A 29 -3.96 -9.57 -2.73
CA CYS A 29 -4.00 -10.75 -1.88
C CYS A 29 -4.52 -11.95 -2.69
N GLU A 30 -3.79 -13.07 -2.67
CA GLU A 30 -4.18 -14.28 -3.42
C GLU A 30 -5.42 -14.97 -2.82
N LYS A 31 -5.77 -14.69 -1.56
CA LYS A 31 -6.92 -15.31 -0.88
C LYS A 31 -8.21 -14.52 -1.08
N CYS A 32 -8.19 -13.21 -0.84
CA CYS A 32 -9.39 -12.36 -0.87
C CYS A 32 -9.43 -11.36 -2.03
N GLY A 33 -8.34 -11.19 -2.78
CA GLY A 33 -8.26 -10.23 -3.88
C GLY A 33 -8.07 -8.76 -3.45
N GLU A 34 -7.94 -8.49 -2.15
CA GLU A 34 -7.71 -7.13 -1.63
C GLU A 34 -6.40 -6.54 -2.15
N SER A 35 -6.41 -5.24 -2.43
CA SER A 35 -5.22 -4.53 -2.92
C SER A 35 -4.24 -4.26 -1.79
N ILE A 36 -3.02 -4.75 -1.95
CA ILE A 36 -1.92 -4.59 -1.01
C ILE A 36 -1.04 -3.44 -1.48
N TYR A 37 -0.73 -2.54 -0.55
CA TYR A 37 0.05 -1.34 -0.81
C TYR A 37 1.27 -1.29 0.10
N CYS A 38 2.34 -0.65 -0.36
CA CYS A 38 3.38 -0.12 0.49
C CYS A 38 3.02 1.32 0.83
N MET A 39 2.77 1.61 2.10
CA MET A 39 2.43 2.96 2.57
C MET A 39 3.60 3.53 3.35
N ASP A 40 4.21 4.59 2.84
CA ASP A 40 5.32 5.31 3.49
C ASP A 40 6.50 4.41 3.89
N GLY A 41 6.86 3.46 3.00
CA GLY A 41 7.90 2.47 3.28
C GLY A 41 7.46 1.32 4.18
N PHE A 42 6.20 1.30 4.63
CA PHE A 42 5.60 0.19 5.37
C PHE A 42 4.81 -0.73 4.44
N PHE A 43 5.24 -1.98 4.31
CA PHE A 43 4.57 -2.97 3.49
C PHE A 43 3.30 -3.48 4.18
N CYS A 44 2.11 -3.10 3.69
CA CYS A 44 0.82 -3.50 4.28
C CYS A 44 0.35 -4.89 3.80
N GLY A 45 1.23 -5.88 3.88
CA GLY A 45 0.92 -7.27 3.54
C GLY A 45 1.96 -8.23 4.08
N ILE A 46 1.75 -9.51 3.83
CA ILE A 46 2.66 -10.59 4.21
C ILE A 46 3.01 -11.38 2.94
N LYS A 47 4.29 -11.68 2.79
CA LYS A 47 4.79 -12.54 1.70
C LYS A 47 5.28 -13.85 2.30
N GLU A 48 4.50 -14.91 2.15
CA GLU A 48 4.80 -16.24 2.68
C GLU A 48 4.86 -17.26 1.54
N SER A 49 5.96 -18.03 1.44
CA SER A 49 6.13 -19.05 0.39
C SER A 49 5.94 -18.54 -1.05
N GLY A 50 6.39 -17.31 -1.32
CA GLY A 50 6.23 -16.67 -2.63
C GLY A 50 4.84 -16.10 -2.90
N LYS A 51 3.89 -16.29 -1.98
CA LYS A 51 2.51 -15.81 -2.12
C LYS A 51 2.27 -14.50 -1.38
N LEU A 52 1.37 -13.68 -1.91
CA LEU A 52 1.03 -12.36 -1.37
C LEU A 52 -0.31 -12.42 -0.60
N PHE A 53 -0.29 -12.07 0.68
CA PHE A 53 -1.47 -12.08 1.54
C PHE A 53 -1.66 -10.73 2.24
N CYS A 54 -2.91 -10.30 2.44
CA CYS A 54 -3.21 -9.19 3.32
C CYS A 54 -3.11 -9.63 4.78
N PHE A 55 -2.96 -8.68 5.71
CA PHE A 55 -2.82 -9.00 7.13
C PHE A 55 -3.98 -9.83 7.68
N ASN A 56 -5.21 -9.53 7.24
CA ASN A 56 -6.39 -10.26 7.69
C ASN A 56 -6.31 -11.75 7.29
N CYS A 57 -5.93 -12.03 6.04
CA CYS A 57 -5.83 -13.40 5.55
C CYS A 57 -4.63 -14.18 6.10
N ALA A 58 -3.58 -13.47 6.51
CA ALA A 58 -2.42 -14.07 7.14
C ALA A 58 -2.65 -14.36 8.63
N ASP A 59 -3.47 -13.56 9.31
CA ASP A 59 -3.81 -13.71 10.74
C ASP A 59 -4.87 -14.81 11.00
N GLU A 60 -5.63 -15.23 9.99
CA GLU A 60 -6.61 -16.36 10.03
C GLU A 60 -6.01 -17.74 10.42
N LYS A 61 -4.75 -17.81 10.85
CA LYS A 61 -4.09 -19.03 11.36
C LYS A 61 -4.14 -19.17 12.90
N LYS A 62 -4.88 -18.32 13.62
CA LYS A 62 -4.92 -18.35 15.09
C LYS A 62 -6.02 -19.24 15.66
#